data_AF-M4BIA2-F1
#
_entry.id   AF-M4BIA2-F1
#
_cell.length_a   1.000
_cell.length_b   1.000
_cell.length_c   1.000
_cell.angle_alpha   90.00
_cell.angle_beta   90.00
_cell.angle_gamma   90.00
#
_symmetry.space_group_name_H-M   'P 1'
#
loop_
_entity.id
_entity.type
_entity.pdbx_description
1 polymer ?
#
loop_
_entity_poly.entity_id
_entity_poly.type
_entity_poly.pdbx_seq_one_letter_code
_entity_poly.pdbx_strand_id
1 'polypeptide(L)'
;MNFEADGHIFGNFHAYYSFNPVHERLRFMDVQTTNALKRALLVKESTEDAADETFTIIDIGCNEGDLTIGLYNALTGQETLAPAVPVDDVVSFDLANICTLNERVQKNKWQVEYVIEDHGKTNHRRRYVCGLQINNKVMGHGEGVSKKVAKAKAAEMALRSLDDKNQVQREREEESSNTNGVLGQLPVAEEEPVMRKKLMVLGVDLDEALIERAANKPVQLDEGDVVQFRRVDVMTSKFSKEIAPFLELAERAAAKRKFDFVTCFSVTMWIHLNNGDDGLWKFLETVSVMTEHLIIEPQTWKCYRNARKRLNRRHVEVPQCFNEIKVPASPCLESFMPREDGQVAQNSASDDSIFPVLSRANRAYVYLAGLNSSSLRCAGQSLDG
;
A
#
# COMPACT_ATOMS: atom_id res chain seq x y z
N MET A 1 34.11 1.50 -1.63
CA MET A 1 32.79 1.87 -1.10
C MET A 1 31.96 0.62 -1.03
N ASN A 2 31.31 0.38 0.11
CA ASN A 2 30.65 -0.89 0.40
C ASN A 2 29.20 -0.80 -0.10
N PHE A 3 28.93 -1.24 -1.34
CA PHE A 3 27.63 -1.06 -2.01
C PHE A 3 26.41 -1.58 -1.21
N GLU A 4 26.59 -2.57 -0.32
CA GLU A 4 25.53 -3.04 0.59
C GLU A 4 25.16 -2.04 1.70
N ALA A 5 26.10 -1.17 2.10
CA ALA A 5 25.83 -0.14 3.11
C ALA A 5 24.98 1.00 2.53
N ASP A 6 25.23 1.36 1.28
CA ASP A 6 24.55 2.46 0.58
C ASP A 6 23.06 2.15 0.38
N GLY A 7 22.71 0.90 0.04
CA GLY A 7 21.31 0.48 -0.07
C GLY A 7 20.51 0.65 1.24
N HIS A 8 21.16 0.58 2.40
CA HIS A 8 20.49 0.80 3.69
C HIS A 8 20.25 2.28 4.03
N ILE A 9 21.01 3.18 3.42
CA ILE A 9 20.91 4.64 3.59
C ILE A 9 19.70 5.17 2.81
N PHE A 10 19.53 4.70 1.57
CA PHE A 10 18.43 5.12 0.68
C PHE A 10 17.19 4.24 0.78
N GLY A 11 17.28 3.08 1.43
CA GLY A 11 16.15 2.18 1.59
C GLY A 11 15.92 1.23 0.43
N ASN A 12 16.94 0.99 -0.39
CA ASN A 12 16.94 0.15 -1.58
C ASN A 12 17.00 -1.34 -1.19
N PHE A 13 15.97 -1.84 -0.49
CA PHE A 13 15.92 -3.23 -0.04
C PHE A 13 15.47 -4.15 -1.18
N HIS A 14 16.32 -5.12 -1.53
CA HIS A 14 15.91 -6.26 -2.35
C HIS A 14 14.68 -6.95 -1.76
N ALA A 15 13.73 -7.33 -2.62
CA ALA A 15 12.50 -8.02 -2.26
C ALA A 15 11.66 -7.31 -1.15
N TYR A 16 11.62 -5.98 -1.14
CA TYR A 16 10.85 -5.18 -0.16
C TYR A 16 9.39 -5.63 -0.01
N TYR A 17 8.73 -5.95 -1.13
CA TYR A 17 7.33 -6.38 -1.15
C TYR A 17 7.12 -7.81 -0.63
N SER A 18 8.17 -8.57 -0.33
CA SER A 18 8.06 -9.83 0.44
C SER A 18 7.66 -9.58 1.90
N PHE A 19 7.99 -8.40 2.44
CA PHE A 19 7.63 -7.98 3.79
C PHE A 19 6.40 -7.05 3.81
N ASN A 20 6.04 -6.51 2.64
CA ASN A 20 5.03 -5.48 2.46
C ASN A 20 4.21 -5.81 1.20
N PRO A 21 3.33 -6.82 1.23
CA PRO A 21 2.70 -7.36 0.02
C PRO A 21 1.96 -6.30 -0.80
N VAL A 22 2.07 -6.39 -2.12
CA VAL A 22 1.42 -5.47 -3.08
C VAL A 22 -0.08 -5.35 -2.84
N HIS A 23 -0.79 -6.48 -2.72
CA HIS A 23 -2.24 -6.48 -2.45
C HIS A 23 -2.62 -5.79 -1.13
N GLU A 24 -1.73 -5.76 -0.12
CA GLU A 24 -1.99 -5.01 1.12
C GLU A 24 -1.80 -3.50 0.92
N ARG A 25 -0.84 -3.11 0.07
CA ARG A 25 -0.53 -1.72 -0.25
C ARG A 25 -1.55 -1.10 -1.20
N LEU A 26 -2.14 -1.90 -2.08
CA LEU A 26 -3.20 -1.52 -3.02
C LEU A 26 -4.61 -1.75 -2.45
N ARG A 27 -4.79 -1.98 -1.15
CA ARG A 27 -6.13 -2.18 -0.55
C ARG A 27 -7.10 -1.03 -0.83
N PHE A 28 -6.59 0.19 -0.97
CA PHE A 28 -7.40 1.35 -1.33
C PHE A 28 -7.91 1.31 -2.77
N MET A 29 -7.31 0.49 -3.64
CA MET A 29 -7.79 0.23 -4.99
C MET A 29 -8.80 -0.92 -4.98
N ASP A 30 -9.86 -0.78 -4.20
CA ASP A 30 -10.97 -1.72 -4.28
C ASP A 30 -11.64 -1.68 -5.66
N VAL A 31 -12.59 -2.61 -5.89
CA VAL A 31 -13.30 -2.68 -7.18
C VAL A 31 -13.99 -1.36 -7.52
N GLN A 32 -14.54 -0.67 -6.52
CA GLN A 32 -15.28 0.59 -6.73
C GLN A 32 -14.33 1.73 -7.14
N THR A 33 -13.24 1.92 -6.41
CA THR A 33 -12.21 2.94 -6.65
C THR A 33 -11.51 2.68 -7.97
N THR A 34 -11.14 1.43 -8.24
CA THR A 34 -10.52 1.05 -9.52
C THR A 34 -11.45 1.34 -10.69
N ASN A 35 -12.73 0.98 -10.57
CA ASN A 35 -13.72 1.28 -11.62
C ASN A 35 -13.97 2.78 -11.78
N ALA A 36 -13.95 3.54 -10.68
CA ALA A 36 -14.05 4.99 -10.73
C ALA A 36 -12.84 5.62 -11.44
N LEU A 37 -11.61 5.20 -11.12
CA LEU A 37 -10.39 5.64 -11.81
C LEU A 37 -10.42 5.25 -13.29
N LYS A 38 -10.79 4.01 -13.61
CA LYS A 38 -10.97 3.56 -15.00
C LYS A 38 -11.94 4.46 -15.76
N ARG A 39 -13.11 4.74 -15.20
CA ARG A 39 -14.12 5.61 -15.84
C ARG A 39 -13.67 7.06 -15.96
N ALA A 40 -13.13 7.63 -14.89
CA ALA A 40 -12.78 9.04 -14.85
C ALA A 40 -11.54 9.36 -15.69
N LEU A 41 -10.62 8.40 -15.84
CA LEU A 41 -9.29 8.69 -16.34
C LEU A 41 -8.84 7.85 -17.54
N LEU A 42 -9.41 6.65 -17.73
CA LEU A 42 -9.02 5.74 -18.82
C LEU A 42 -10.07 5.65 -19.93
N VAL A 43 -11.31 6.07 -19.71
CA VAL A 43 -12.34 6.04 -20.77
C VAL A 43 -12.05 7.15 -21.79
N LYS A 44 -12.02 6.79 -23.08
CA LYS A 44 -11.92 7.75 -24.18
C LYS A 44 -13.32 8.28 -24.50
N GLU A 45 -13.55 9.57 -24.31
CA GLU A 45 -14.78 10.18 -24.84
C GLU A 45 -14.68 10.28 -26.37
N SER A 46 -15.80 10.03 -27.07
CA SER A 46 -15.86 9.94 -28.54
C SER A 46 -15.50 11.25 -29.27
N THR A 47 -15.29 12.34 -28.52
CA THR A 47 -15.01 13.70 -29.00
C THR A 47 -13.62 14.22 -28.65
N GLU A 48 -12.76 13.44 -27.97
CA GLU A 48 -11.43 13.91 -27.55
C GLU A 48 -10.42 13.97 -28.70
N ASP A 49 -9.60 15.03 -28.70
CA ASP A 49 -8.48 15.22 -29.63
C ASP A 49 -7.48 14.05 -29.56
N ALA A 50 -6.77 13.77 -30.66
CA ALA A 50 -5.70 12.76 -30.71
C ALA A 50 -4.58 12.96 -29.65
N ALA A 51 -4.51 14.15 -29.03
CA ALA A 51 -3.58 14.46 -27.94
C ALA A 51 -4.01 13.89 -26.56
N ASP A 52 -5.11 13.13 -26.49
CA ASP A 52 -5.64 12.51 -25.27
C ASP A 52 -5.76 10.98 -25.34
N GLU A 53 -4.90 10.33 -26.14
CA GLU A 53 -4.96 8.88 -26.33
C GLU A 53 -4.26 8.07 -25.23
N THR A 54 -3.49 8.71 -24.36
CA THR A 54 -2.69 8.03 -23.32
C THR A 54 -3.03 8.51 -21.93
N PHE A 55 -3.00 7.59 -20.97
CA PHE A 55 -2.99 7.88 -19.55
C PHE A 55 -1.63 7.52 -18.94
N THR A 56 -1.02 8.48 -18.26
CA THR A 56 0.38 8.43 -17.83
C THR A 56 0.52 8.33 -16.32
N ILE A 57 1.24 7.33 -15.84
CA ILE A 57 1.53 7.08 -14.42
C ILE A 57 3.04 7.10 -14.19
N ILE A 58 3.46 7.69 -13.07
CA ILE A 58 4.83 7.49 -12.53
C ILE A 58 4.79 7.02 -11.08
N ASP A 59 5.55 5.95 -10.81
CA ASP A 59 5.74 5.39 -9.48
C ASP A 59 7.14 5.71 -8.96
N ILE A 60 7.22 6.61 -7.97
CA ILE A 60 8.48 7.09 -7.40
C ILE A 60 8.95 6.16 -6.28
N GLY A 61 10.16 5.61 -6.43
CA GLY A 61 10.71 4.63 -5.51
C GLY A 61 10.17 3.23 -5.77
N CYS A 62 10.05 2.85 -7.05
CA CYS A 62 9.41 1.61 -7.49
C CYS A 62 10.11 0.34 -7.00
N ASN A 63 11.34 0.44 -6.50
CA ASN A 63 12.17 -0.68 -6.10
C ASN A 63 12.28 -1.71 -7.24
N GLU A 64 11.87 -2.95 -7.04
CA GLU A 64 11.88 -4.00 -8.08
C GLU A 64 10.59 -4.04 -8.91
N GLY A 65 9.76 -3.00 -8.85
CA GLY A 65 8.59 -2.83 -9.70
C GLY A 65 7.36 -3.66 -9.35
N ASP A 66 7.35 -4.41 -8.23
CA ASP A 66 6.21 -5.27 -7.88
C ASP A 66 4.90 -4.47 -7.72
N LEU A 67 4.96 -3.31 -7.05
CA LEU A 67 3.80 -2.43 -6.89
C LEU A 67 3.42 -1.72 -8.19
N THR A 68 4.40 -1.28 -8.97
CA THR A 68 4.17 -0.66 -10.28
C THR A 68 3.43 -1.63 -11.22
N ILE A 69 3.84 -2.90 -11.25
CA ILE A 69 3.19 -3.96 -12.02
C ILE A 69 1.81 -4.29 -11.44
N GLY A 70 1.67 -4.38 -10.11
CA GLY A 70 0.37 -4.59 -9.47
C GLY A 70 -0.63 -3.48 -9.81
N LEU A 71 -0.18 -2.22 -9.76
CA LEU A 71 -0.99 -1.06 -10.13
C LEU A 71 -1.47 -1.14 -11.59
N TYR A 72 -0.57 -1.50 -12.52
CA TYR A 72 -0.94 -1.74 -13.90
C TYR A 72 -2.00 -2.85 -14.02
N ASN A 73 -1.78 -4.00 -13.39
CA ASN A 73 -2.70 -5.14 -13.45
C ASN A 73 -4.08 -4.82 -12.86
N ALA A 74 -4.13 -4.05 -11.76
CA ALA A 74 -5.39 -3.60 -11.16
C ALA A 74 -6.16 -2.68 -12.13
N LEU A 75 -5.45 -1.73 -12.77
CA LEU A 75 -6.02 -0.78 -13.72
C LEU A 75 -6.39 -1.40 -15.07
N THR A 76 -5.81 -2.52 -15.47
CA THR A 76 -6.25 -3.28 -16.66
C THR A 76 -7.27 -4.37 -16.33
N GLY A 77 -7.49 -4.66 -15.04
CA GLY A 77 -8.40 -5.73 -14.61
C GLY A 77 -7.80 -7.13 -14.76
N GLN A 78 -6.48 -7.23 -14.95
CA GLN A 78 -5.73 -8.48 -14.93
C GLN A 78 -5.52 -9.03 -13.50
N GLU A 79 -5.72 -8.19 -12.48
CA GLU A 79 -5.72 -8.61 -11.06
C GLU A 79 -7.14 -8.85 -10.55
N THR A 80 -7.39 -10.01 -9.93
CA THR A 80 -8.61 -10.26 -9.15
C THR A 80 -8.57 -9.46 -7.86
N LEU A 81 -8.96 -8.19 -7.94
CA LEU A 81 -9.17 -7.36 -6.77
C LEU A 81 -10.28 -7.98 -5.90
N ALA A 82 -10.03 -8.08 -4.60
CA ALA A 82 -11.05 -8.55 -3.66
C ALA A 82 -12.29 -7.62 -3.78
N PRO A 83 -13.51 -8.16 -3.87
CA PRO A 83 -14.70 -7.33 -3.92
C PRO A 83 -14.79 -6.46 -2.66
N ALA A 84 -15.34 -5.25 -2.81
CA ALA A 84 -15.70 -4.33 -1.71
C ALA A 84 -16.89 -4.86 -0.90
N VAL A 85 -16.85 -6.14 -0.54
CA VAL A 85 -17.61 -6.66 0.59
C VAL A 85 -16.85 -6.14 1.82
N PRO A 86 -17.53 -5.75 2.92
CA PRO A 86 -16.87 -5.71 4.22
C PRO A 86 -16.50 -7.17 4.54
N VAL A 87 -15.39 -7.63 3.96
CA VAL A 87 -14.85 -8.94 4.24
C VAL A 87 -14.06 -8.76 5.53
N ASP A 88 -14.65 -9.18 6.63
CA ASP A 88 -13.98 -9.47 7.90
C ASP A 88 -12.77 -10.44 7.75
N ASP A 89 -12.44 -10.92 6.54
CA ASP A 89 -11.43 -11.95 6.27
C ASP A 89 -10.14 -11.47 5.57
N VAL A 90 -9.81 -10.17 5.59
CA VAL A 90 -8.40 -9.77 5.45
C VAL A 90 -7.94 -8.98 6.68
N VAL A 91 -8.17 -9.65 7.81
CA VAL A 91 -7.71 -9.38 9.15
C VAL A 91 -6.37 -8.65 9.11
N SER A 92 -6.41 -7.37 9.48
CA SER A 92 -5.38 -6.74 10.32
C SER A 92 -4.68 -7.85 11.07
N PHE A 93 -3.39 -8.11 10.85
CA PHE A 93 -2.69 -9.07 11.70
C PHE A 93 -2.58 -8.45 13.10
N ASP A 94 -3.67 -8.57 13.84
CA ASP A 94 -3.82 -7.97 15.13
C ASP A 94 -3.19 -8.92 16.13
N LEU A 95 -2.21 -8.40 16.87
CA LEU A 95 -1.68 -9.12 18.03
C LEU A 95 -2.79 -9.40 19.06
N ALA A 96 -3.96 -8.77 18.91
CA ALA A 96 -5.16 -9.03 19.67
C ALA A 96 -5.55 -10.52 19.66
N ASN A 97 -5.45 -11.26 18.54
CA ASN A 97 -5.88 -12.67 18.51
C ASN A 97 -5.05 -13.57 19.44
N ILE A 98 -3.75 -13.30 19.57
CA ILE A 98 -2.90 -14.01 20.53
C ILE A 98 -3.25 -13.59 21.96
N CYS A 99 -3.48 -12.30 22.20
CA CYS A 99 -3.87 -11.78 23.51
C CYS A 99 -5.24 -12.33 23.97
N THR A 100 -6.27 -12.24 23.13
CA THR A 100 -7.63 -12.76 23.37
C THR A 100 -7.62 -14.27 23.63
N LEU A 101 -6.84 -15.04 22.85
CA LEU A 101 -6.72 -16.47 23.10
C LEU A 101 -6.02 -16.74 24.43
N ASN A 102 -4.94 -16.02 24.75
CA ASN A 102 -4.26 -16.17 26.03
C ASN A 102 -5.17 -15.83 27.23
N GLU A 103 -6.00 -14.79 27.12
CA GLU A 103 -7.00 -14.44 28.14
C GLU A 103 -8.04 -15.56 28.33
N ARG A 104 -8.60 -16.10 27.24
CA ARG A 104 -9.54 -17.24 27.30
C ARG A 104 -8.90 -18.49 27.88
N VAL A 105 -7.63 -18.75 27.56
CA VAL A 105 -6.86 -19.90 28.06
C VAL A 105 -6.62 -19.78 29.56
N GLN A 106 -6.26 -18.60 30.05
CA GLN A 106 -6.09 -18.36 31.48
C GLN A 106 -7.41 -18.47 32.24
N LYS A 107 -8.50 -17.91 31.70
CA LYS A 107 -9.84 -17.98 32.32
C LYS A 107 -10.35 -19.43 32.44
N ASN A 108 -10.13 -20.25 31.42
CA ASN A 108 -10.60 -21.64 31.37
C ASN A 108 -9.56 -22.66 31.86
N LYS A 109 -8.38 -22.21 32.31
CA LYS A 109 -7.25 -23.05 32.76
C LYS A 109 -6.84 -24.12 31.75
N TRP A 110 -6.85 -23.79 30.46
CA TRP A 110 -6.42 -24.70 29.40
C TRP A 110 -4.90 -24.74 29.27
N GLN A 111 -4.35 -25.89 28.90
CA GLN A 111 -2.95 -26.02 28.50
C GLN A 111 -2.82 -25.69 27.02
N VAL A 112 -1.96 -24.73 26.65
CA VAL A 112 -1.76 -24.36 25.25
C VAL A 112 -0.31 -24.50 24.83
N GLU A 113 -0.12 -25.14 23.69
CA GLU A 113 1.19 -25.35 23.07
C GLU A 113 1.18 -24.88 21.61
N TYR A 114 2.24 -24.18 21.21
CA TYR A 114 2.48 -23.78 19.82
C TYR A 114 3.65 -24.57 19.27
N VAL A 115 3.38 -25.43 18.30
CA VAL A 115 4.39 -26.20 17.58
C VAL A 115 4.69 -25.48 16.28
N ILE A 116 5.91 -24.95 16.11
CA ILE A 116 6.33 -24.26 14.89
C ILE A 116 7.33 -25.12 14.13
N GLU A 117 7.03 -25.35 12.86
CA GLU A 117 7.90 -26.01 11.90
C GLU A 117 8.43 -24.98 10.89
N ASP A 118 9.74 -25.01 10.65
CA ASP A 118 10.41 -24.24 9.60
C ASP A 118 10.54 -25.15 8.37
N HIS A 119 9.71 -24.91 7.36
CA HIS A 119 9.73 -25.67 6.10
C HIS A 119 10.77 -25.12 5.11
N GLY A 120 11.67 -24.25 5.57
CA GLY A 120 12.79 -23.76 4.78
C GLY A 120 12.37 -22.79 3.68
N LYS A 121 13.22 -22.72 2.64
CA LYS A 121 13.00 -21.89 1.45
C LYS A 121 12.36 -22.71 0.34
N THR A 122 11.14 -22.37 -0.02
CA THR A 122 10.60 -22.69 -1.35
C THR A 122 10.57 -21.39 -2.14
N ASN A 123 11.20 -21.35 -3.33
CA ASN A 123 11.23 -20.18 -4.21
C ASN A 123 11.57 -18.86 -3.49
N HIS A 124 12.72 -18.81 -2.80
CA HIS A 124 13.24 -17.64 -2.08
C HIS A 124 12.41 -17.11 -0.89
N ARG A 125 11.28 -17.74 -0.53
CA ARG A 125 10.42 -17.34 0.60
C ARG A 125 10.57 -18.34 1.76
N ARG A 126 10.79 -17.85 2.99
CA ARG A 126 10.78 -18.72 4.19
C ARG A 126 9.35 -19.06 4.57
N ARG A 127 9.06 -20.34 4.78
CA ARG A 127 7.72 -20.84 5.12
C ARG A 127 7.71 -21.38 6.54
N TYR A 128 6.91 -20.77 7.41
CA TYR A 128 6.67 -21.23 8.76
C TYR A 128 5.26 -21.78 8.87
N VAL A 129 5.13 -22.97 9.43
CA VAL A 129 3.86 -23.59 9.76
C VAL A 129 3.77 -23.67 11.28
N CYS A 130 2.62 -23.31 11.84
CA CYS A 130 2.39 -23.32 13.26
C CYS A 130 1.10 -24.09 13.59
N GLY A 131 1.24 -25.23 14.26
CA GLY A 131 0.13 -25.92 14.92
C GLY A 131 -0.09 -25.35 16.32
N LEU A 132 -1.34 -25.08 16.67
CA LEU A 132 -1.74 -24.69 18.03
C LEU A 132 -2.58 -25.80 18.65
N GLN A 133 -2.12 -26.29 19.80
CA GLN A 133 -2.80 -27.31 20.58
C GLN A 133 -3.37 -26.72 21.87
N ILE A 134 -4.61 -27.07 22.21
CA ILE A 134 -5.25 -26.76 23.50
C ILE A 134 -5.66 -28.09 24.13
N ASN A 135 -5.18 -28.39 25.34
CA ASN A 135 -5.40 -29.65 26.06
C ASN A 135 -5.09 -30.89 25.17
N ASN A 136 -3.92 -30.89 24.52
CA ASN A 136 -3.45 -31.93 23.59
C ASN A 136 -4.33 -32.18 22.35
N LYS A 137 -5.26 -31.27 22.04
CA LYS A 137 -6.04 -31.31 20.79
C LYS A 137 -5.60 -30.17 19.88
N VAL A 138 -5.30 -30.47 18.62
CA VAL A 138 -5.01 -29.45 17.61
C VAL A 138 -6.27 -28.62 17.38
N MET A 139 -6.16 -27.32 17.64
CA MET A 139 -7.26 -26.35 17.57
C MET A 139 -7.07 -25.32 16.46
N GLY A 140 -5.85 -25.13 15.95
CA GLY A 140 -5.61 -24.20 14.84
C GLY A 140 -4.29 -24.46 14.12
N HIS A 141 -4.23 -24.08 12.86
CA HIS A 141 -3.08 -24.30 11.97
C HIS A 141 -2.72 -23.05 11.15
N GLY A 142 -1.73 -22.28 11.55
CA GLY A 142 -1.36 -21.05 10.83
C GLY A 142 -0.12 -21.21 9.96
N GLU A 143 -0.16 -20.68 8.74
CA GLU A 143 1.01 -20.59 7.88
C GLU A 143 1.40 -19.13 7.60
N GLY A 144 2.69 -18.83 7.68
CA GLY A 144 3.19 -17.48 7.40
C GLY A 144 4.66 -17.38 7.02
N VAL A 145 5.01 -16.22 6.49
CA VAL A 145 6.39 -15.85 6.13
C VAL A 145 7.30 -15.61 7.34
N SER A 146 6.71 -15.53 8.53
CA SER A 146 7.43 -15.48 9.80
C SER A 146 6.73 -16.35 10.83
N LYS A 147 7.50 -16.81 11.83
CA LYS A 147 6.98 -17.53 13.00
C LYS A 147 5.84 -16.77 13.69
N LYS A 148 5.91 -15.43 13.68
CA LYS A 148 4.88 -14.57 14.27
C LYS A 148 3.58 -14.64 13.50
N VAL A 149 3.64 -14.52 12.17
CA VAL A 149 2.46 -14.60 11.28
C VAL A 149 1.80 -15.97 11.36
N ALA A 150 2.60 -17.04 11.32
CA ALA A 150 2.11 -18.39 11.50
C ALA A 150 1.39 -18.56 12.86
N LYS A 151 1.93 -17.99 13.94
CA LYS A 151 1.32 -18.06 15.28
C LYS A 151 -0.05 -17.38 15.39
N ALA A 152 -0.22 -16.13 14.92
CA ALA A 152 -1.54 -15.52 15.12
C ALA A 152 -2.61 -16.09 14.18
N LYS A 153 -2.25 -16.58 12.98
CA LYS A 153 -3.19 -17.35 12.16
C LYS A 153 -3.62 -18.66 12.82
N ALA A 154 -2.70 -19.32 13.53
CA ALA A 154 -3.04 -20.50 14.33
C ALA A 154 -3.96 -20.15 15.51
N ALA A 155 -3.70 -19.02 16.17
CA ALA A 155 -4.52 -18.51 17.27
C ALA A 155 -5.93 -18.09 16.82
N GLU A 156 -6.04 -17.46 15.66
CA GLU A 156 -7.31 -17.05 15.05
C GLU A 156 -8.19 -18.27 14.75
N MET A 157 -7.66 -19.29 14.07
CA MET A 157 -8.43 -20.51 13.81
C MET A 157 -8.82 -21.26 15.08
N ALA A 158 -7.98 -21.22 16.11
CA ALA A 158 -8.33 -21.76 17.42
C ALA A 158 -9.47 -20.99 18.09
N LEU A 159 -9.50 -19.66 17.97
CA LEU A 159 -10.59 -18.82 18.48
C LEU A 159 -11.90 -19.12 17.73
N ARG A 160 -11.88 -19.16 16.40
CA ARG A 160 -13.06 -19.53 15.57
C ARG A 160 -13.60 -20.90 15.98
N SER A 161 -12.73 -21.91 16.11
CA SER A 161 -13.10 -23.27 16.54
C SER A 161 -13.63 -23.37 17.98
N LEU A 162 -13.35 -22.37 18.83
CA LEU A 162 -13.87 -22.27 20.19
C LEU A 162 -15.21 -21.54 20.24
N ASP A 163 -15.41 -20.57 19.35
CA ASP A 163 -16.66 -19.82 19.22
C ASP A 163 -17.75 -20.68 18.54
N ASP A 164 -17.41 -21.48 17.52
CA ASP A 164 -18.32 -22.45 16.87
C ASP A 164 -18.86 -23.50 17.86
N LYS A 165 -18.04 -23.96 18.83
CA LYS A 165 -18.49 -24.92 19.86
C LYS A 165 -19.47 -24.31 20.86
N ASN A 166 -19.36 -23.01 21.12
CA ASN A 166 -20.33 -22.28 21.93
C ASN A 166 -21.64 -22.04 21.15
N GLN A 167 -21.58 -21.98 19.81
CA GLN A 167 -22.73 -21.82 18.93
C GLN A 167 -23.55 -23.12 18.82
N VAL A 168 -22.88 -24.28 18.63
CA VAL A 168 -23.53 -25.61 18.66
C VAL A 168 -24.20 -25.91 20.02
N GLN A 169 -23.71 -25.29 21.09
CA GLN A 169 -24.31 -25.40 22.42
C GLN A 169 -25.50 -24.45 22.63
N ARG A 170 -25.64 -23.40 21.82
CA ARG A 170 -26.77 -22.44 21.80
C ARG A 170 -27.85 -22.82 20.78
N GLU A 171 -27.48 -23.44 19.66
CA GLU A 171 -28.40 -23.85 18.59
C GLU A 171 -29.28 -25.07 18.96
N ARG A 172 -28.94 -25.81 20.04
CA ARG A 172 -29.82 -26.84 20.62
C ARG A 172 -31.04 -26.26 21.36
N GLU A 173 -31.11 -24.95 21.58
CA GLU A 173 -32.19 -24.30 22.34
C GLU A 173 -33.13 -23.43 21.48
N GLU A 174 -32.87 -23.22 20.18
CA GLU A 174 -33.66 -22.28 19.34
C GLU A 174 -34.16 -22.82 17.99
N GLU A 175 -34.24 -24.15 17.78
CA GLU A 175 -34.98 -24.70 16.63
C GLU A 175 -36.50 -24.80 16.92
N SER A 176 -37.17 -23.65 16.83
CA SER A 176 -38.59 -23.58 16.47
C SER A 176 -38.95 -22.25 15.82
N SER A 177 -38.73 -22.12 14.51
CA SER A 177 -39.74 -21.63 13.54
C SER A 177 -39.14 -21.13 12.21
N ASN A 178 -39.55 -21.83 11.14
CA ASN A 178 -39.92 -21.38 9.79
C ASN A 178 -38.94 -20.67 8.81
N THR A 179 -38.57 -21.46 7.79
CA THR A 179 -38.83 -21.35 6.31
C THR A 179 -38.65 -20.07 5.46
N ASN A 180 -37.90 -20.32 4.36
CA ASN A 180 -38.05 -19.90 2.93
C ASN A 180 -37.56 -18.52 2.41
N GLY A 181 -36.84 -18.57 1.27
CA GLY A 181 -36.81 -17.52 0.26
C GLY A 181 -35.62 -17.54 -0.71
N VAL A 182 -35.86 -17.92 -1.98
CA VAL A 182 -34.94 -17.81 -3.14
C VAL A 182 -35.36 -16.62 -4.01
N LEU A 183 -34.41 -15.80 -4.49
CA LEU A 183 -34.51 -14.87 -5.64
C LEU A 183 -33.08 -14.78 -6.23
N GLY A 184 -32.77 -14.80 -7.53
CA GLY A 184 -33.47 -14.40 -8.75
C GLY A 184 -32.57 -13.41 -9.49
N GLN A 185 -31.67 -13.90 -10.37
CA GLN A 185 -30.74 -13.06 -11.16
C GLN A 185 -31.40 -12.56 -12.45
N LEU A 186 -31.25 -11.28 -12.75
CA LEU A 186 -31.62 -10.65 -14.03
C LEU A 186 -30.37 -10.41 -14.89
N PRO A 187 -30.44 -10.50 -16.24
CA PRO A 187 -29.28 -10.40 -17.11
C PRO A 187 -28.88 -8.93 -17.36
N VAL A 188 -27.58 -8.65 -17.27
CA VAL A 188 -26.98 -7.36 -17.63
C VAL A 188 -26.83 -7.33 -19.15
N ALA A 189 -27.35 -6.26 -19.77
CA ALA A 189 -27.28 -6.01 -21.20
C ALA A 189 -25.81 -5.85 -21.65
N GLU A 190 -25.52 -6.33 -22.85
CA GLU A 190 -24.21 -6.23 -23.51
C GLU A 190 -23.87 -4.74 -23.75
N GLU A 191 -22.93 -4.20 -22.97
CA GLU A 191 -22.40 -2.85 -23.19
C GLU A 191 -21.37 -2.87 -24.33
N GLU A 192 -21.50 -1.92 -25.27
CA GLU A 192 -20.55 -1.73 -26.38
C GLU A 192 -19.11 -1.53 -25.87
N PRO A 193 -18.08 -1.95 -26.65
CA PRO A 193 -16.69 -1.86 -26.22
C PRO A 193 -16.28 -0.39 -26.02
N VAL A 194 -16.24 0.05 -24.77
CA VAL A 194 -15.71 1.36 -24.38
C VAL A 194 -14.22 1.38 -24.70
N MET A 195 -13.82 2.21 -25.67
CA MET A 195 -12.41 2.40 -26.02
C MET A 195 -11.68 3.05 -24.85
N ARG A 196 -10.60 2.43 -24.40
CA ARG A 196 -9.76 2.98 -23.33
C ARG A 196 -8.52 3.68 -23.87
N LYS A 197 -8.04 4.68 -23.13
CA LYS A 197 -6.72 5.29 -23.32
C LYS A 197 -5.63 4.23 -23.12
N LYS A 198 -4.52 4.35 -23.85
CA LYS A 198 -3.32 3.53 -23.68
C LYS A 198 -2.70 3.84 -22.32
N LEU A 199 -2.41 2.82 -21.54
CA LEU A 199 -1.86 2.95 -20.20
C LEU A 199 -0.33 2.95 -20.27
N MET A 200 0.26 4.08 -19.90
CA MET A 200 1.70 4.33 -19.92
C MET A 200 2.21 4.45 -18.48
N VAL A 201 2.93 3.45 -17.97
CA VAL A 201 3.42 3.40 -16.58
C VAL A 201 4.94 3.44 -16.53
N LEU A 202 5.50 4.36 -15.74
CA LEU A 202 6.93 4.47 -15.49
C LEU A 202 7.24 4.23 -14.01
N GLY A 203 7.99 3.18 -13.69
CA GLY A 203 8.62 3.01 -12.38
C GLY A 203 9.99 3.68 -12.35
N VAL A 204 10.29 4.45 -11.31
CA VAL A 204 11.62 5.03 -11.11
C VAL A 204 12.20 4.71 -9.74
N ASP A 205 13.51 4.46 -9.71
CA ASP A 205 14.26 4.20 -8.48
C ASP A 205 15.69 4.73 -8.59
N LEU A 206 16.35 4.96 -7.45
CA LEU A 206 17.73 5.44 -7.40
C LEU A 206 18.73 4.32 -7.71
N ASP A 207 18.35 3.06 -7.48
CA ASP A 207 19.21 1.89 -7.58
C ASP A 207 19.15 1.20 -8.95
N GLU A 208 20.28 1.15 -9.66
CA GLU A 208 20.36 0.47 -10.96
C GLU A 208 20.00 -1.01 -10.87
N ALA A 209 20.48 -1.72 -9.84
CA ALA A 209 20.32 -3.16 -9.76
C ALA A 209 18.86 -3.55 -9.47
N LEU A 210 18.11 -2.68 -8.76
CA LEU A 210 16.67 -2.86 -8.56
C LEU A 210 15.89 -2.60 -9.86
N ILE A 211 16.28 -1.57 -10.62
CA ILE A 211 15.70 -1.26 -11.93
C ILE A 211 15.95 -2.38 -12.94
N GLU A 212 17.16 -2.93 -13.00
CA GLU A 212 17.47 -4.10 -13.83
C GLU A 212 16.59 -5.30 -13.44
N ARG A 213 16.36 -5.53 -12.14
CA ARG A 213 15.47 -6.59 -11.67
C ARG A 213 14.01 -6.33 -12.06
N ALA A 214 13.55 -5.08 -11.95
CA ALA A 214 12.20 -4.68 -12.35
C ALA A 214 11.98 -4.88 -13.85
N ALA A 215 12.92 -4.41 -14.69
CA ALA A 215 12.86 -4.51 -16.14
C ALA A 215 12.87 -5.95 -16.68
N ASN A 216 13.42 -6.90 -15.91
CA ASN A 216 13.45 -8.32 -16.27
C ASN A 216 12.18 -9.10 -15.87
N LYS A 217 11.23 -8.48 -15.17
CA LYS A 217 9.98 -9.15 -14.78
C LYS A 217 9.04 -9.27 -15.99
N PRO A 218 8.43 -10.44 -16.22
CA PRO A 218 7.42 -10.57 -17.27
C PRO A 218 6.18 -9.77 -16.88
N VAL A 219 5.69 -8.95 -17.80
CA VAL A 219 4.44 -8.20 -17.68
C VAL A 219 3.58 -8.52 -18.90
N GLN A 220 2.32 -8.90 -18.67
CA GLN A 220 1.36 -9.14 -19.75
C GLN A 220 0.73 -7.80 -20.13
N LEU A 221 1.27 -7.17 -21.17
CA LEU A 221 0.77 -5.88 -21.63
C LEU A 221 -0.38 -6.06 -22.62
N ASP A 222 -1.40 -5.22 -22.46
CA ASP A 222 -2.45 -5.08 -23.46
C ASP A 222 -1.90 -4.30 -24.67
N GLU A 223 -2.58 -4.37 -25.81
CA GLU A 223 -2.12 -3.73 -27.04
C GLU A 223 -1.99 -2.20 -26.88
N GLY A 224 -0.78 -1.69 -27.12
CA GLY A 224 -0.47 -0.26 -27.05
C GLY A 224 -0.08 0.26 -25.67
N ASP A 225 -0.21 -0.55 -24.62
CA ASP A 225 0.24 -0.18 -23.26
C ASP A 225 1.75 -0.34 -23.10
N VAL A 226 2.31 0.42 -22.14
CA VAL A 226 3.74 0.39 -21.85
C VAL A 226 3.96 0.41 -20.34
N VAL A 227 4.81 -0.50 -19.85
CA VAL A 227 5.40 -0.44 -18.50
C VAL A 227 6.92 -0.39 -18.66
N GLN A 228 7.55 0.67 -18.14
CA GLN A 228 9.00 0.85 -18.17
C GLN A 228 9.56 1.12 -16.78
N PHE A 229 10.84 0.81 -16.60
CA PHE A 229 11.59 1.12 -15.39
C PHE A 229 12.83 1.93 -15.74
N ARG A 230 13.13 2.95 -14.93
CA ARG A 230 14.31 3.81 -15.16
C ARG A 230 15.00 4.18 -13.87
N ARG A 231 16.32 4.09 -13.87
CA ARG A 231 17.11 4.64 -12.79
C ARG A 231 17.10 6.16 -12.85
N VAL A 232 16.69 6.81 -11.77
CA VAL A 232 16.84 8.25 -11.62
C VAL A 232 16.78 8.68 -10.15
N ASP A 233 17.58 9.70 -9.83
CA ASP A 233 17.44 10.44 -8.56
C ASP A 233 16.43 11.59 -8.73
N VAL A 234 15.25 11.42 -8.14
CA VAL A 234 14.16 12.39 -8.17
C VAL A 234 14.53 13.74 -7.53
N MET A 235 15.54 13.78 -6.66
CA MET A 235 15.98 15.00 -5.98
C MET A 235 16.91 15.87 -6.81
N THR A 236 17.38 15.37 -7.96
CA THR A 236 18.36 16.07 -8.81
C THR A 236 17.71 16.84 -9.95
N SER A 237 18.42 17.85 -10.45
CA SER A 237 18.00 18.59 -11.66
C SER A 237 17.94 17.71 -12.92
N LYS A 238 18.56 16.53 -12.91
CA LYS A 238 18.52 15.57 -14.01
C LYS A 238 17.17 14.87 -14.14
N PHE A 239 16.37 14.82 -13.07
CA PHE A 239 15.10 14.07 -13.05
C PHE A 239 14.20 14.37 -14.24
N SER A 240 14.00 15.66 -14.56
CA SER A 240 13.17 16.06 -15.70
C SER A 240 13.70 15.60 -17.06
N LYS A 241 15.03 15.54 -17.22
CA LYS A 241 15.66 15.07 -18.45
C LYS A 241 15.54 13.55 -18.59
N GLU A 242 15.69 12.82 -17.50
CA GLU A 242 15.62 11.36 -17.51
C GLU A 242 14.21 10.83 -17.79
N ILE A 243 13.16 11.53 -17.37
CA ILE A 243 11.77 11.13 -17.68
C ILE A 243 11.28 11.60 -19.05
N ALA A 244 11.94 12.57 -19.68
CA ALA A 244 11.48 13.17 -20.95
C ALA A 244 11.27 12.15 -22.08
N PRO A 245 12.15 11.15 -22.32
CA PRO A 245 11.93 10.17 -23.38
C PRO A 245 10.68 9.31 -23.17
N PHE A 246 10.25 9.10 -21.92
CA PHE A 246 9.01 8.39 -21.64
C PHE A 246 7.78 9.24 -21.96
N LEU A 247 7.84 10.54 -21.68
CA LEU A 247 6.76 11.48 -22.00
C LEU A 247 6.62 11.68 -23.52
N GLU A 248 7.74 11.68 -24.25
CA GLU A 248 7.76 11.68 -25.72
C GLU A 248 7.13 10.40 -26.28
N LEU A 249 7.47 9.23 -25.72
CA LEU A 249 6.85 7.95 -26.09
C LEU A 249 5.33 7.94 -25.81
N ALA A 250 4.90 8.59 -24.74
CA ALA A 250 3.48 8.74 -24.40
C ALA A 250 2.79 9.87 -25.18
N GLU A 251 3.46 10.50 -26.15
CA GLU A 251 2.91 11.60 -26.95
C GLU A 251 2.33 12.74 -26.07
N ARG A 252 2.95 12.97 -24.90
CA ARG A 252 2.39 13.86 -23.89
C ARG A 252 2.45 15.33 -24.33
N ALA A 253 1.29 15.96 -24.47
CA ALA A 253 1.19 17.37 -24.84
C ALA A 253 1.88 18.30 -23.83
N ALA A 254 2.66 19.28 -24.32
CA ALA A 254 3.42 20.21 -23.49
C ALA A 254 2.55 21.10 -22.56
N ALA A 255 1.27 21.31 -22.91
CA ALA A 255 0.33 22.06 -22.09
C ALA A 255 -0.26 21.23 -20.93
N LYS A 256 -0.18 19.89 -21.00
CA LYS A 256 -0.63 19.00 -19.94
C LYS A 256 0.46 18.83 -18.89
N ARG A 257 0.04 18.47 -17.67
CA ARG A 257 0.98 18.02 -16.63
C ARG A 257 1.72 16.77 -17.08
N LYS A 258 2.92 16.53 -16.55
CA LYS A 258 3.77 15.42 -17.01
C LYS A 258 3.11 14.05 -16.85
N PHE A 259 2.35 13.85 -15.77
CA PHE A 259 1.67 12.60 -15.47
C PHE A 259 0.23 12.85 -15.04
N ASP A 260 -0.68 11.97 -15.41
CA ASP A 260 -2.06 12.01 -14.93
C ASP A 260 -2.16 11.50 -13.49
N PHE A 261 -1.25 10.59 -13.11
CA PHE A 261 -1.20 10.02 -11.77
C PHE A 261 0.25 9.83 -11.30
N VAL A 262 0.54 10.25 -10.07
CA VAL A 262 1.83 10.01 -9.41
C VAL A 262 1.61 9.21 -8.14
N THR A 263 2.43 8.17 -7.94
CA THR A 263 2.44 7.39 -6.70
C THR A 263 3.78 7.54 -5.97
N CYS A 264 3.69 7.61 -4.64
CA CYS A 264 4.83 7.76 -3.73
C CYS A 264 4.65 6.80 -2.55
N PHE A 265 4.85 5.51 -2.78
CA PHE A 265 4.68 4.49 -1.76
C PHE A 265 5.95 4.26 -0.95
N SER A 266 5.88 4.47 0.36
CA SER A 266 7.00 4.18 1.26
C SER A 266 8.36 4.76 0.82
N VAL A 267 8.36 5.94 0.18
CA VAL A 267 9.58 6.63 -0.28
C VAL A 267 9.88 7.91 0.51
N THR A 268 8.84 8.57 1.03
CA THR A 268 8.95 9.91 1.68
C THR A 268 9.90 9.92 2.87
N MET A 269 9.91 8.87 3.70
CA MET A 269 10.86 8.77 4.81
C MET A 269 12.32 8.75 4.35
N TRP A 270 12.63 8.04 3.27
CA TRP A 270 14.01 7.94 2.78
C TRP A 270 14.48 9.25 2.17
N ILE A 271 13.61 9.93 1.44
CA ILE A 271 13.88 11.27 0.93
C ILE A 271 14.14 12.23 2.08
N HIS A 272 13.28 12.19 3.10
CA HIS A 272 13.41 13.03 4.28
C HIS A 272 14.70 12.76 5.05
N LEU A 273 15.01 11.48 5.30
CA LEU A 273 16.23 11.09 5.98
C LEU A 273 17.49 11.58 5.27
N ASN A 274 17.52 11.53 3.94
CA ASN A 274 18.70 11.88 3.15
C ASN A 274 18.81 13.37 2.78
N ASN A 275 17.71 14.13 2.83
CA ASN A 275 17.67 15.51 2.34
C ASN A 275 17.09 16.52 3.36
N GLY A 276 16.73 16.09 4.56
CA GLY A 276 16.15 16.93 5.61
C GLY A 276 14.75 17.45 5.29
N ASP A 277 14.23 18.32 6.16
CA ASP A 277 12.88 18.89 6.04
C ASP A 277 12.70 19.63 4.69
N ASP A 278 13.70 20.43 4.30
CA ASP A 278 13.69 21.19 3.02
C ASP A 278 13.67 20.27 1.80
N GLY A 279 14.39 19.15 1.87
CA GLY A 279 14.41 18.15 0.81
C GLY A 279 13.06 17.46 0.65
N LEU A 280 12.42 17.09 1.77
CA LEU A 280 11.06 16.53 1.72
C LEU A 280 10.07 17.55 1.13
N TRP A 281 10.14 18.82 1.54
CA TRP A 281 9.30 19.88 0.99
C TRP A 281 9.49 20.05 -0.51
N LYS A 282 10.74 20.14 -0.98
CA LYS A 282 11.07 20.27 -2.40
C LYS A 282 10.60 19.05 -3.20
N PHE A 283 10.71 17.86 -2.63
CA PHE A 283 10.19 16.64 -3.23
C PHE A 283 8.67 16.72 -3.44
N LEU A 284 7.92 17.02 -2.37
CA LEU A 284 6.46 17.14 -2.42
C LEU A 284 6.00 18.21 -3.40
N GLU A 285 6.71 19.35 -3.44
CA GLU A 285 6.46 20.40 -4.43
C GLU A 285 6.67 19.85 -5.85
N THR A 286 7.79 19.18 -6.10
CA THR A 286 8.15 18.61 -7.41
C THR A 286 7.07 17.64 -7.91
N VAL A 287 6.68 16.65 -7.10
CA VAL A 287 5.68 15.65 -7.53
C VAL A 287 4.29 16.26 -7.69
N SER A 288 3.92 17.26 -6.87
CA SER A 288 2.60 17.91 -6.99
C SER A 288 2.43 18.76 -8.25
N VAL A 289 3.51 19.34 -8.79
CA VAL A 289 3.46 20.07 -10.09
C VAL A 289 3.22 19.11 -11.24
N MET A 290 3.71 17.88 -11.12
CA MET A 290 3.75 16.92 -12.20
C MET A 290 2.40 16.27 -12.50
N THR A 291 1.43 16.36 -11.59
CA THR A 291 0.17 15.61 -11.69
C THR A 291 -0.99 16.32 -11.06
N GLU A 292 -2.20 15.98 -11.49
CA GLU A 292 -3.45 16.33 -10.81
C GLU A 292 -3.79 15.40 -9.65
N HIS A 293 -3.43 14.12 -9.75
CA HIS A 293 -3.73 13.12 -8.72
C HIS A 293 -2.45 12.51 -8.16
N LEU A 294 -2.19 12.74 -6.87
CA LEU A 294 -0.97 12.33 -6.18
C LEU A 294 -1.31 11.42 -5.00
N ILE A 295 -0.85 10.17 -5.03
CA ILE A 295 -0.96 9.26 -3.88
C ILE A 295 0.35 9.22 -3.12
N ILE A 296 0.27 9.41 -1.81
CA ILE A 296 1.42 9.34 -0.91
C ILE A 296 1.11 8.35 0.20
N GLU A 297 2.05 7.45 0.45
CA GLU A 297 2.00 6.57 1.60
C GLU A 297 3.18 6.89 2.55
N PRO A 298 2.95 7.74 3.57
CA PRO A 298 4.00 8.14 4.48
C PRO A 298 4.33 7.06 5.50
N GLN A 299 5.62 6.82 5.74
CA GLN A 299 6.01 5.92 6.82
C GLN A 299 6.00 6.61 8.19
N THR A 300 5.56 5.85 9.21
CA THR A 300 5.48 6.33 10.59
C THR A 300 6.84 6.65 11.21
N TRP A 301 6.85 7.45 12.28
CA TRP A 301 8.06 7.75 13.06
C TRP A 301 8.77 6.51 13.64
N LYS A 302 8.04 5.41 13.87
CA LYS A 302 8.63 4.13 14.26
C LYS A 302 9.60 3.61 13.19
N CYS A 303 9.28 3.80 11.91
CA CYS A 303 10.15 3.43 10.80
C CYS A 303 11.43 4.26 10.77
N TYR A 304 11.36 5.58 11.02
CA TYR A 304 12.53 6.46 11.15
C TYR A 304 13.49 5.96 12.24
N ARG A 305 12.95 5.68 13.44
CA ARG A 305 13.74 5.15 14.56
C ARG A 305 14.38 3.79 14.23
N ASN A 306 13.65 2.92 13.54
CA ASN A 306 14.18 1.62 13.13
C ASN A 306 15.29 1.74 12.08
N ALA A 307 15.16 2.66 11.12
CA ALA A 307 16.19 2.95 10.13
C ALA A 307 17.49 3.42 10.81
N ARG A 308 17.40 4.41 11.70
CA ARG A 308 18.55 4.91 12.50
C ARG A 308 19.21 3.79 13.30
N LYS A 309 18.41 3.00 14.05
CA LYS A 309 18.93 1.86 14.82
C LYS A 309 19.66 0.84 13.96
N ARG A 310 19.16 0.57 12.75
CA ARG A 310 19.78 -0.38 11.82
C ARG A 310 21.12 0.16 11.30
N LEU A 311 21.19 1.43 10.91
CA LEU A 311 22.42 2.05 10.40
C LEU A 311 23.50 2.14 11.48
N ASN A 312 23.13 2.54 12.71
CA ASN A 312 24.05 2.58 13.85
C ASN A 312 24.66 1.19 14.16
N ARG A 313 23.84 0.12 14.16
CA ARG A 313 24.33 -1.25 14.39
C ARG A 313 25.31 -1.73 13.33
N ARG A 314 25.18 -1.22 12.10
CA ARG A 314 26.05 -1.56 10.98
C ARG A 314 27.28 -0.63 10.89
N HIS A 315 27.42 0.32 11.82
CA HIS A 315 28.49 1.32 11.82
C HIS A 315 28.59 2.06 10.47
N VAL A 316 27.44 2.30 9.85
CA VAL A 316 27.33 3.06 8.60
C VAL A 316 27.25 4.53 8.93
N GLU A 317 28.13 5.33 8.33
CA GLU A 317 28.08 6.78 8.43
C GLU A 317 26.84 7.30 7.70
N VAL A 318 26.04 8.11 8.38
CA VAL A 318 24.78 8.64 7.85
C VAL A 318 24.91 10.14 7.57
N PRO A 319 24.21 10.66 6.55
CA PRO A 319 24.14 12.10 6.31
C PRO A 319 23.73 12.89 7.56
N GLN A 320 24.26 14.10 7.74
CA GLN A 320 23.99 14.96 8.90
C GLN A 320 22.49 15.20 9.13
N CYS A 321 21.73 15.33 8.05
CA CYS A 321 20.27 15.48 8.08
C CYS A 321 19.56 14.36 8.84
N PHE A 322 20.11 13.13 8.91
CA PHE A 322 19.54 12.08 9.75
C PHE A 322 19.42 12.48 11.22
N ASN A 323 20.27 13.36 11.72
CA ASN A 323 20.28 13.80 13.12
C ASN A 323 19.50 15.10 13.35
N GLU A 324 19.14 15.81 12.28
CA GLU A 324 18.56 17.16 12.35
C GLU A 324 17.06 17.21 12.06
N ILE A 325 16.45 16.10 11.61
CA ILE A 325 15.00 16.01 11.36
C ILE A 325 14.23 16.42 12.62
N LYS A 326 13.52 17.55 12.51
CA LYS A 326 12.77 18.17 13.63
C LYS A 326 11.36 17.64 13.73
N VAL A 327 10.77 17.25 12.59
CA VAL A 327 9.36 16.85 12.47
C VAL A 327 9.27 15.55 11.67
N PRO A 328 8.39 14.59 12.00
CA PRO A 328 8.14 13.43 11.15
C PRO A 328 7.58 13.84 9.77
N ALA A 329 7.58 12.95 8.78
CA ALA A 329 6.94 13.25 7.48
C ALA A 329 5.43 13.57 7.62
N SER A 330 4.72 12.95 8.58
CA SER A 330 3.26 13.13 8.70
C SER A 330 2.86 14.59 9.01
N PRO A 331 3.43 15.30 10.00
CA PRO A 331 3.07 16.71 10.18
C PRO A 331 3.58 17.63 9.08
N CYS A 332 4.68 17.30 8.38
CA CYS A 332 5.09 18.01 7.17
C CYS A 332 4.03 17.87 6.06
N LEU A 333 3.48 16.66 5.88
CA LEU A 333 2.36 16.40 4.96
C LEU A 333 1.07 17.11 5.40
N GLU A 334 0.77 17.15 6.69
CA GLU A 334 -0.36 17.93 7.22
C GLU A 334 -0.20 19.44 6.93
N SER A 335 1.02 19.97 6.99
CA SER A 335 1.30 21.38 6.65
C SER A 335 1.34 21.67 5.14
N PHE A 336 1.58 20.63 4.34
CA PHE A 336 1.46 20.62 2.88
C PHE A 336 -0.01 20.51 2.43
N MET A 337 -0.86 19.94 3.28
CA MET A 337 -2.31 20.00 3.16
C MET A 337 -2.84 21.37 3.66
N PRO A 338 -3.95 21.89 3.11
CA PRO A 338 -4.60 23.11 3.54
C PRO A 338 -5.08 22.95 4.97
N ARG A 339 -4.98 24.04 5.73
CA ARG A 339 -5.73 24.17 6.97
C ARG A 339 -7.17 24.45 6.56
N GLU A 340 -8.11 23.61 6.99
CA GLU A 340 -9.52 23.94 6.86
C GLU A 340 -9.78 25.23 7.63
N ASP A 341 -10.19 26.27 6.92
CA ASP A 341 -10.84 27.43 7.53
C ASP A 341 -12.20 26.97 8.04
N GLY A 342 -12.21 26.36 9.24
CA GLY A 342 -13.37 26.22 10.10
C GLY A 342 -14.59 25.50 9.52
N GLN A 343 -14.47 24.21 9.21
CA GLN A 343 -15.51 23.19 9.45
C GLN A 343 -14.97 21.83 9.05
N VAL A 344 -14.69 21.00 10.07
CA VAL A 344 -14.43 19.57 9.87
C VAL A 344 -15.62 19.00 9.12
N ALA A 345 -15.40 18.47 7.92
CA ALA A 345 -16.34 17.54 7.30
C ALA A 345 -16.40 16.28 8.18
N GLN A 346 -17.19 16.33 9.25
CA GLN A 346 -17.70 15.16 9.92
C GLN A 346 -18.68 14.48 8.97
N ASN A 347 -18.17 13.68 8.04
CA ASN A 347 -19.00 12.73 7.32
C ASN A 347 -18.53 11.33 7.67
N SER A 348 -19.41 10.66 8.41
CA SER A 348 -19.39 9.23 8.71
C SER A 348 -19.29 8.41 7.43
N ALA A 349 -18.11 7.88 7.12
CA ALA A 349 -17.92 6.83 6.14
C ALA A 349 -16.77 5.92 6.58
N SER A 350 -16.88 4.65 6.23
CA SER A 350 -16.03 3.51 6.64
C SER A 350 -14.52 3.78 6.53
N ASP A 351 -13.77 3.18 7.47
CA ASP A 351 -12.35 3.40 7.83
C ASP A 351 -11.29 3.23 6.71
N ASP A 352 -11.71 2.93 5.48
CA ASP A 352 -10.82 2.63 4.33
C ASP A 352 -10.95 3.62 3.14
N SER A 353 -11.79 4.65 3.25
CA SER A 353 -11.99 5.63 2.16
C SER A 353 -10.92 6.74 2.17
N ILE A 354 -10.09 6.81 1.11
CA ILE A 354 -9.11 7.90 0.95
C ILE A 354 -9.80 9.14 0.38
N PHE A 355 -9.90 10.20 1.18
CA PHE A 355 -10.41 11.49 0.71
C PHE A 355 -9.29 12.34 0.10
N PRO A 356 -9.51 12.96 -1.07
CA PRO A 356 -8.53 13.88 -1.64
C PRO A 356 -8.48 15.17 -0.83
N VAL A 357 -7.26 15.62 -0.52
CA VAL A 357 -7.04 16.99 -0.02
C VAL A 357 -6.25 17.76 -1.08
N LEU A 358 -6.75 18.92 -1.51
CA LEU A 358 -6.02 19.84 -2.39
C LEU A 358 -4.69 20.19 -1.73
N SER A 359 -3.56 20.17 -2.42
CA SER A 359 -2.32 20.65 -1.79
C SER A 359 -2.40 22.16 -1.51
N ARG A 360 -1.67 22.66 -0.51
CA ARG A 360 -1.65 24.09 -0.13
C ARG A 360 -1.17 25.02 -1.25
N ALA A 361 -0.50 24.46 -2.26
CA ALA A 361 -0.12 25.17 -3.47
C ALA A 361 -1.20 25.11 -4.58
N ASN A 362 -2.37 24.52 -4.32
CA ASN A 362 -3.41 24.15 -5.29
C ASN A 362 -2.85 23.41 -6.52
N ARG A 363 -1.84 22.57 -6.28
CA ARG A 363 -1.12 21.88 -7.35
C ARG A 363 -1.63 20.48 -7.60
N ALA A 364 -2.10 19.72 -6.63
CA ALA A 364 -2.65 18.37 -6.88
C ALA A 364 -3.68 17.97 -5.82
N TYR A 365 -4.58 17.05 -6.16
CA TYR A 365 -5.35 16.27 -5.20
C TYR A 365 -4.46 15.20 -4.57
N VAL A 366 -4.25 15.29 -3.27
CA VAL A 366 -3.38 14.41 -2.50
C VAL A 366 -4.21 13.35 -1.77
N TYR A 367 -3.88 12.09 -1.98
CA TYR A 367 -4.50 10.93 -1.36
C TYR A 367 -3.48 10.27 -0.42
N LEU A 368 -3.81 10.13 0.85
CA LEU A 368 -2.94 9.47 1.82
C LEU A 368 -3.31 7.99 1.98
N ALA A 369 -2.42 7.09 1.57
CA ALA A 369 -2.58 5.66 1.78
C ALA A 369 -1.99 5.23 3.14
N GLY A 370 -2.65 4.27 3.82
CA GLY A 370 -2.09 3.58 4.99
C GLY A 370 -2.15 4.32 6.33
N LEU A 371 -2.91 5.41 6.44
CA LEU A 371 -3.21 6.05 7.72
C LEU A 371 -4.63 5.67 8.17
N ASN A 372 -4.75 4.89 9.26
CA ASN A 372 -6.05 4.76 9.92
C ASN A 372 -6.51 6.15 10.39
N SER A 373 -7.81 6.44 10.27
CA SER A 373 -8.47 7.70 10.66
C SER A 373 -8.18 8.17 12.10
N SER A 374 -7.73 7.25 12.96
CA SER A 374 -7.29 7.49 14.35
C SER A 374 -5.90 8.15 14.47
N SER A 375 -5.04 8.02 13.45
CA SER A 375 -3.68 8.57 13.44
C SER A 375 -3.66 10.09 13.24
N LEU A 376 -4.66 10.62 12.55
CA LEU A 376 -4.85 12.06 12.30
C LEU A 376 -5.38 12.80 13.55
N ARG A 377 -6.12 12.12 14.43
CA ARG A 377 -6.67 12.74 15.65
C ARG A 377 -5.62 12.99 16.73
N CYS A 378 -4.56 12.21 16.77
CA CYS A 378 -3.51 12.33 17.79
C CYS A 378 -2.53 13.50 17.55
N ALA A 379 -2.56 14.16 16.40
CA ALA A 379 -1.74 15.34 16.13
C ALA A 379 -2.39 16.66 16.60
N GLY A 380 -3.69 16.65 16.93
CA GLY A 380 -4.46 17.84 17.29
C GLY A 380 -4.69 18.09 18.79
N GLN A 381 -4.20 17.22 19.68
CA GLN A 381 -4.40 17.37 21.14
C GLN A 381 -3.10 17.12 21.91
N SER A 382 -2.22 18.12 21.91
CA SER A 382 -1.15 18.27 22.92
C SER A 382 -0.50 19.65 22.79
N LEU A 383 -1.31 20.70 22.82
CA LEU A 383 -0.87 22.03 23.25
C LEU A 383 -2.00 22.61 24.09
N ASP A 384 -2.09 22.12 25.33
CA ASP A 384 -2.55 22.88 26.49
C ASP A 384 -2.09 22.13 27.74
N GLY A 385 -1.22 22.79 28.52
CA GLY A 385 -0.54 22.25 29.69
C GLY A 385 0.76 23.01 29.96
#